data_AF-A0A5C4R4H2-F1
#
_entry.id   AF-A0A5C4R4H2-F1
#
_cell.length_a   1.000
_cell.length_b   1.000
_cell.length_c   1.000
_cell.angle_alpha   90.00
_cell.angle_beta   90.00
_cell.angle_gamma   90.00
#
_symmetry.space_group_name_H-M   'P 1'
#
loop_
_entity.id
_entity.type
_entity.pdbx_description
1 polymer ?
#
loop_
_entity_poly.entity_id
_entity_poly.type
_entity_poly.pdbx_seq_one_letter_code
_entity_poly.pdbx_strand_id
1 'polypeptide(L)'
;MEDHSLRLQFKFAGIPEDQIEIALENFYGLGGAPEITCMGDYAAAKSLYAVMDASVPPQDTHSAVARYVITLGARMTEWEMRSRLNPS
;
A
#
# COMPACT_ATOMS: atom_id res chain seq x y z
N MET A 1 15.12 -13.39 -8.03
CA MET A 1 16.07 -12.26 -8.12
C MET A 1 15.28 -11.06 -8.68
N GLU A 2 14.37 -10.50 -7.88
CA GLU A 2 13.45 -9.40 -8.27
C GLU A 2 13.32 -8.32 -7.17
N ASP A 3 13.85 -8.60 -5.98
CA ASP A 3 13.75 -7.77 -4.76
C ASP A 3 14.35 -6.37 -4.91
N HIS A 4 15.52 -6.30 -5.55
CA HIS A 4 16.22 -5.04 -5.77
C HIS A 4 15.45 -4.08 -6.69
N SER A 5 14.68 -4.58 -7.66
CA SER A 5 13.96 -3.71 -8.60
C SER A 5 12.78 -3.00 -7.91
N LEU A 6 12.04 -3.72 -7.08
CA LEU A 6 10.88 -3.20 -6.36
C LEU A 6 11.30 -2.25 -5.24
N ARG A 7 12.34 -2.61 -4.47
CA ARG A 7 12.95 -1.72 -3.47
C ARG A 7 13.47 -0.43 -4.10
N LEU A 8 14.14 -0.51 -5.25
CA LEU A 8 14.60 0.67 -5.97
C LEU A 8 13.45 1.53 -6.47
N GLN A 9 12.38 0.92 -7.02
CA GLN A 9 11.19 1.64 -7.44
C GLN A 9 10.53 2.40 -6.28
N PHE A 10 10.38 1.76 -5.12
CA PHE A 10 9.85 2.40 -3.91
C PHE A 10 10.77 3.52 -3.40
N LYS A 11 12.09 3.36 -3.51
CA LYS A 11 13.06 4.39 -3.13
C LYS A 11 13.05 5.58 -4.09
N PHE A 12 12.96 5.36 -5.40
CA PHE A 12 12.82 6.42 -6.41
C PHE A 12 11.50 7.20 -6.24
N ALA A 13 10.47 6.53 -5.74
CA ALA A 13 9.19 7.11 -5.35
C ALA A 13 9.26 8.00 -4.09
N GLY A 14 10.40 8.08 -3.39
CA GLY A 14 10.57 8.90 -2.19
C GLY A 14 9.96 8.28 -0.93
N ILE A 15 9.70 6.97 -0.93
CA ILE A 15 9.17 6.25 0.23
C ILE A 15 10.30 6.10 1.29
N PRO A 16 10.06 6.42 2.56
CA PRO A 16 11.00 6.17 3.66
C PRO A 16 11.37 4.68 3.79
N GLU A 17 12.63 4.39 4.10
CA GLU A 17 13.17 3.01 4.04
C GLU A 17 12.48 2.03 5.00
N ASP A 18 11.99 2.52 6.15
CA ASP A 18 11.14 1.77 7.10
C ASP A 18 9.77 1.41 6.51
N GLN A 19 9.18 2.29 5.70
CA GLN A 19 7.90 2.04 5.02
C GLN A 19 8.07 1.14 3.79
N ILE A 20 9.24 1.18 3.13
CA ILE A 20 9.59 0.28 2.05
C ILE A 20 9.62 -1.17 2.53
N GLU A 21 10.25 -1.42 3.67
CA GLU A 21 10.39 -2.78 4.21
C GLU A 21 9.02 -3.38 4.53
N ILE A 22 8.14 -2.62 5.19
CA ILE A 22 6.76 -3.01 5.47
C ILE A 22 5.97 -3.27 4.16
N ALA A 23 6.10 -2.40 3.16
CA ALA A 23 5.40 -2.56 1.89
C ALA A 23 5.88 -3.80 1.11
N LEU A 24 7.18 -4.08 1.12
CA LEU A 24 7.79 -5.25 0.46
C LEU A 24 7.41 -6.55 1.17
N GLU A 25 7.49 -6.60 2.50
CA GLU A 25 7.07 -7.79 3.28
C GLU A 25 5.63 -8.18 2.96
N ASN A 26 4.73 -7.18 2.92
CA ASN A 26 3.33 -7.41 2.59
C ASN A 26 3.13 -7.84 1.13
N PHE A 27 3.83 -7.19 0.18
CA PHE A 27 3.71 -7.52 -1.23
C PHE A 27 4.20 -8.94 -1.54
N TYR A 28 5.33 -9.35 -0.95
CA TYR A 28 5.87 -10.70 -1.13
C TYR A 28 5.10 -11.77 -0.35
N GLY A 29 4.57 -11.45 0.82
CA GLY A 29 3.81 -12.40 1.65
C GLY A 29 2.37 -12.62 1.18
N LEU A 30 1.71 -11.57 0.66
CA LEU A 30 0.27 -11.56 0.41
C LEU A 30 -0.10 -11.25 -1.04
N GLY A 31 0.88 -10.92 -1.90
CA GLY A 31 0.64 -10.50 -3.28
C GLY A 31 0.03 -9.09 -3.41
N GLY A 32 0.00 -8.31 -2.32
CA GLY A 32 -0.65 -7.00 -2.26
C GLY A 32 -0.66 -6.39 -0.86
N ALA A 33 -1.53 -5.41 -0.64
CA ALA A 33 -1.70 -4.78 0.66
C ALA A 33 -2.40 -5.71 1.67
N PRO A 34 -2.00 -5.68 2.96
CA PRO A 34 -2.58 -6.53 3.99
C PRO A 34 -4.05 -6.15 4.27
N GLU A 35 -4.80 -7.07 4.86
CA GLU A 35 -6.12 -6.74 5.39
C GLU A 35 -5.99 -5.74 6.53
N ILE A 36 -6.88 -4.74 6.55
CA ILE A 36 -6.98 -3.76 7.63
C ILE A 36 -7.92 -4.36 8.68
N THR A 37 -7.43 -4.62 9.88
CA THR A 37 -8.23 -5.26 10.94
C THR A 37 -8.55 -4.30 12.09
N CYS A 38 -7.71 -3.28 12.29
CA CYS A 38 -7.89 -2.27 13.33
C CYS A 38 -7.68 -0.85 12.82
N MET A 39 -7.98 0.14 13.68
CA MET A 39 -7.76 1.56 13.37
C MET A 39 -6.28 1.90 13.15
N GLY A 40 -5.38 1.20 13.83
CA GLY A 40 -3.93 1.36 13.65
C GLY A 40 -3.49 0.98 12.23
N ASP A 41 -3.96 -0.18 11.74
CA ASP A 41 -3.72 -0.64 10.37
C ASP A 41 -4.25 0.37 9.34
N TYR A 42 -5.44 0.94 9.60
CA TYR A 42 -6.06 1.91 8.70
C TYR A 42 -5.30 3.23 8.64
N ALA A 43 -4.78 3.71 9.78
CA ALA A 43 -3.94 4.91 9.84
C ALA A 43 -2.60 4.70 9.11
N ALA A 44 -1.98 3.53 9.28
CA ALA A 44 -0.78 3.15 8.55
C ALA A 44 -1.05 3.05 7.04
N ALA A 45 -2.14 2.37 6.64
CA ALA A 45 -2.56 2.23 5.25
C ALA A 45 -2.81 3.60 4.59
N LYS A 46 -3.47 4.54 5.27
CA LYS A 46 -3.65 5.92 4.78
C LYS A 46 -2.34 6.63 4.52
N SER A 47 -1.42 6.54 5.48
CA SER A 47 -0.12 7.22 5.40
C SER A 47 0.69 6.67 4.23
N LEU A 48 0.71 5.34 4.09
CA LEU A 48 1.38 4.65 2.99
C LEU A 48 0.73 4.96 1.63
N TYR A 49 -0.60 4.96 1.56
CA TYR A 49 -1.35 5.31 0.35
C TYR A 49 -1.03 6.73 -0.12
N ALA A 50 -1.04 7.73 0.78
CA ALA A 50 -0.77 9.11 0.43
C ALA A 50 0.65 9.31 -0.13
N VAL A 51 1.65 8.64 0.44
CA VAL A 51 3.03 8.71 -0.05
C VAL A 51 3.17 8.01 -1.39
N MET A 52 2.59 6.82 -1.53
CA MET A 52 2.72 6.03 -2.75
C MET A 52 1.93 6.61 -3.93
N ASP A 53 0.70 7.09 -3.71
CA ASP A 53 -0.13 7.71 -4.75
C ASP A 53 0.55 8.95 -5.36
N ALA A 54 1.17 9.79 -4.51
CA ALA A 54 1.92 10.96 -4.97
C ALA A 54 3.16 10.61 -5.81
N SER A 55 3.66 9.39 -5.68
CA SER A 55 4.87 8.90 -6.35
C SER A 55 4.60 8.15 -7.67
N VAL A 56 3.35 7.75 -7.91
CA VAL A 56 2.93 7.00 -9.09
C VAL A 56 2.46 7.97 -10.17
N PRO A 57 3.06 7.96 -11.38
CA PRO A 57 2.55 8.75 -12.49
C PRO A 57 1.08 8.37 -12.79
N PRO A 58 0.17 9.32 -13.07
CA PRO A 58 -1.26 9.01 -13.29
C PRO A 58 -1.54 7.99 -14.40
N GLN A 59 -0.64 7.89 -15.38
CA GLN A 59 -0.70 6.93 -16.49
C GLN A 59 -0.13 5.55 -16.15
N ASP A 60 0.55 5.39 -15.02
CA ASP A 60 1.13 4.13 -14.59
C ASP A 60 0.14 3.34 -13.74
N THR A 61 -0.50 2.37 -14.36
CA THR A 61 -1.43 1.43 -13.71
C THR A 61 -0.85 0.02 -13.59
N HIS A 62 0.35 -0.20 -14.14
CA HIS A 62 0.90 -1.54 -14.34
C HIS A 62 2.18 -1.80 -13.56
N SER A 63 2.88 -0.78 -13.04
CA SER A 63 4.02 -1.01 -12.14
C SER A 63 3.58 -1.73 -10.87
N ALA A 64 4.55 -2.37 -10.21
CA ALA A 64 4.29 -3.02 -8.94
C ALA A 64 3.81 -2.00 -7.88
N VAL A 65 4.34 -0.77 -7.93
CA VAL A 65 3.92 0.36 -7.09
C VAL A 65 2.45 0.69 -7.35
N ALA A 66 2.06 0.88 -8.61
CA ALA A 66 0.68 1.19 -8.98
C ALA A 66 -0.29 0.08 -8.53
N ARG A 67 0.06 -1.19 -8.76
CA ARG A 67 -0.75 -2.33 -8.31
C ARG A 67 -0.88 -2.38 -6.79
N TYR A 68 0.17 -2.05 -6.06
CA TYR A 68 0.14 -1.98 -4.61
C TYR A 68 -0.78 -0.84 -4.12
N VAL A 69 -0.67 0.36 -4.69
CA VAL A 69 -1.56 1.51 -4.38
C VAL A 69 -3.02 1.16 -4.62
N ILE A 70 -3.34 0.53 -5.75
CA ILE A 70 -4.69 0.08 -6.08
C ILE A 70 -5.20 -0.90 -5.02
N THR A 71 -4.38 -1.88 -4.63
CA THR A 71 -4.77 -2.88 -3.64
C THR A 71 -4.96 -2.26 -2.26
N LEU A 72 -4.10 -1.32 -1.88
CA LEU A 72 -4.17 -0.60 -0.60
C LEU A 72 -5.45 0.25 -0.51
N GLY A 73 -5.80 0.97 -1.58
CA GLY A 73 -7.05 1.73 -1.67
C GLY A 73 -8.31 0.84 -1.58
N ALA A 74 -8.27 -0.36 -2.19
CA ALA A 74 -9.34 -1.34 -2.07
C ALA A 74 -9.53 -1.81 -0.62
N ARG A 75 -8.44 -2.13 0.09
CA ARG A 75 -8.48 -2.53 1.51
C ARG A 75 -9.01 -1.43 2.43
N MET A 76 -8.64 -0.18 2.18
CA MET A 76 -9.18 0.97 2.91
C MET A 76 -10.68 1.11 2.69
N THR A 77 -11.14 1.00 1.44
CA THR A 77 -12.56 1.08 1.10
C THR A 77 -13.36 -0.05 1.75
N GLU A 78 -12.83 -1.28 1.71
CA GLU A 78 -13.43 -2.46 2.34
C GLU A 78 -13.59 -2.26 3.87
N TRP A 79 -12.54 -1.77 4.53
CA TRP A 79 -12.59 -1.49 5.96
C TRP A 79 -13.57 -0.37 6.32
N GLU A 80 -13.62 0.72 5.54
CA GLU A 80 -14.57 1.81 5.75
C GLU A 80 -16.02 1.34 5.58
N MET A 81 -16.30 0.55 4.55
CA MET A 81 -17.62 -0.06 4.32
C MET A 81 -18.03 -0.92 5.52
N ARG A 82 -17.13 -1.80 5.98
CA ARG A 82 -17.37 -2.66 7.14
C ARG A 82 -17.61 -1.87 8.42
N SER A 83 -16.81 -0.82 8.65
CA SER A 83 -16.92 0.04 9.84
C SER A 83 -18.20 0.89 9.84
N ARG A 84 -18.71 1.28 8.66
CA ARG A 84 -20.00 1.97 8.51
C ARG A 84 -21.19 1.03 8.72
N LEU A 85 -21.07 -0.24 8.34
CA LEU A 85 -22.12 -1.25 8.48
C LEU A 85 -22.19 -1.84 9.89
N ASN A 86 -21.09 -1.84 10.63
CA ASN A 86 -21.01 -2.23 12.04
C ASN A 86 -20.29 -1.13 12.84
N PRO A 87 -20.97 -0.01 13.15
CA PRO A 87 -20.45 0.93 14.13
C PRO A 87 -20.45 0.21 15.48
N SER A 88 -19.25 -0.07 16.00
CA SER A 88 -19.07 -0.65 17.33
C SER A 88 -19.58 0.28 18.42
#